data_AF-A0A382BU68-F1
#
_entry.id   AF-A0A382BU68-F1
#
_cell.length_a   1.000
_cell.length_b   1.000
_cell.length_c   1.000
_cell.angle_alpha   90.00
_cell.angle_beta   90.00
_cell.angle_gamma   90.00
#
_symmetry.space_group_name_H-M   'P 1'
#
loop_
_entity.id
_entity.type
_entity.pdbx_description
1 polymer ?
#
loop_
_entity_poly.entity_id
_entity_poly.type
_entity_poly.pdbx_seq_one_letter_code
_entity_poly.pdbx_strand_id
1 'polypeptide(L)'
;MLRFNLSSLNIRKADVFCMTIYGDVWRKVHGTVTGKPDNFSWILEGKLAGSAIPTSFDEVQWVMEQGIKSIVTVREEPLDESWTKDVKYIHILSNDMGVPDFNDLVGAVDFIHRRITYDNEPVLVHCLAGLGRTGVILACYLVKYQNLSADEATQKVREERPGSIQSYPQEEIIFRFEKSLSN
;
A
#
# COMPACT_ATOMS: atom_id res chain seq x y z
N MET A 1 -8.31 -39.87 6.64
CA MET A 1 -8.59 -38.45 6.98
C MET A 1 -7.26 -37.82 7.38
N LEU A 2 -6.44 -37.42 6.40
CA LEU A 2 -5.14 -36.81 6.68
C LEU A 2 -5.35 -35.34 7.04
N ARG A 3 -4.96 -34.97 8.27
CA ARG A 3 -4.82 -33.59 8.71
C ARG A 3 -3.57 -33.00 8.04
N PHE A 4 -3.74 -31.99 7.20
CA PHE A 4 -2.62 -31.16 6.73
C PHE A 4 -2.21 -30.22 7.87
N ASN A 5 -0.99 -30.40 8.36
CA ASN A 5 -0.35 -29.53 9.33
C ASN A 5 0.49 -28.49 8.57
N LEU A 6 0.12 -27.21 8.64
CA LEU A 6 0.74 -26.10 7.90
C LEU A 6 2.04 -25.56 8.54
N SER A 7 2.61 -26.24 9.53
CA SER A 7 3.87 -25.84 10.16
C SER A 7 5.08 -26.42 9.42
N SER A 8 5.43 -25.90 8.23
CA SER A 8 6.80 -25.93 7.65
C SER A 8 6.84 -25.57 6.16
N LEU A 9 6.48 -24.34 5.78
CA LEU A 9 7.04 -23.76 4.55
C LEU A 9 8.24 -22.90 4.93
N ASN A 10 9.42 -23.53 4.95
CA ASN A 10 10.69 -22.83 5.02
C ASN A 10 10.99 -22.25 3.62
N ILE A 11 10.29 -21.17 3.27
CA ILE A 11 10.47 -20.48 1.99
C ILE A 11 11.87 -19.88 1.98
N ARG A 12 12.76 -20.39 1.11
CA ARG A 12 14.14 -19.91 1.06
C ARG A 12 14.13 -18.49 0.49
N LYS A 13 15.03 -17.62 0.96
CA LYS A 13 15.18 -16.25 0.43
C LYS A 13 15.31 -16.21 -1.11
N ALA A 14 15.87 -17.26 -1.73
CA ALA A 14 15.95 -17.40 -3.17
C ALA A 14 14.58 -17.60 -3.84
N ASP A 15 13.64 -18.31 -3.20
CA ASP A 15 12.28 -18.53 -3.72
C ASP A 15 11.45 -17.26 -3.62
N VAL A 16 11.57 -16.51 -2.51
CA VAL A 16 10.98 -15.17 -2.35
C VAL A 16 11.55 -14.21 -3.39
N PHE A 17 12.88 -14.16 -3.55
CA PHE A 17 13.55 -13.32 -4.53
C PHE A 17 13.15 -13.67 -5.98
N CYS A 18 13.02 -14.95 -6.30
CA CYS A 18 12.55 -15.41 -7.60
C CYS A 18 11.09 -14.97 -7.86
N MET A 19 10.21 -15.07 -6.87
CA MET A 19 8.85 -14.51 -6.94
C MET A 19 8.84 -12.98 -7.11
N THR A 20 9.77 -12.27 -6.48
CA THR A 20 9.94 -10.82 -6.68
C THR A 20 10.38 -10.51 -8.10
N ILE A 21 11.38 -11.22 -8.65
CA ILE A 21 11.86 -11.01 -10.03
C ILE A 21 10.76 -11.31 -11.06
N TYR A 22 10.08 -12.45 -10.97
CA TYR A 22 8.96 -12.76 -11.87
C TYR A 22 7.80 -11.77 -11.70
N GLY A 23 7.51 -11.35 -10.47
CA GLY A 23 6.52 -10.33 -10.20
C GLY A 23 6.88 -8.97 -10.79
N ASP A 24 8.15 -8.57 -10.73
CA ASP A 24 8.63 -7.28 -11.25
C ASP A 24 8.69 -7.28 -12.78
N VAL A 25 9.09 -8.41 -13.38
CA VAL A 25 9.00 -8.63 -14.82
C VAL A 25 7.54 -8.57 -15.26
N TRP A 26 6.64 -9.27 -14.57
CA TRP A 26 5.21 -9.24 -14.88
C TRP A 26 4.63 -7.82 -14.79
N ARG A 27 4.93 -7.09 -13.71
CA ARG A 27 4.48 -5.69 -13.53
C ARG A 27 4.97 -4.78 -14.63
N LYS A 28 6.24 -4.89 -15.03
CA LYS A 28 6.78 -4.11 -16.15
C LYS A 28 6.11 -4.46 -17.47
N VAL A 29 5.88 -5.75 -17.74
CA VAL A 29 5.20 -6.19 -18.96
C VAL A 29 3.75 -5.71 -18.97
N HIS A 30 3.02 -5.89 -17.87
CA HIS A 30 1.65 -5.41 -17.72
C HIS A 30 1.56 -3.89 -17.84
N GLY A 31 2.46 -3.16 -17.18
CA GLY A 31 2.55 -1.70 -17.26
C GLY A 31 2.83 -1.21 -18.68
N THR A 32 3.75 -1.86 -19.39
CA THR A 32 4.04 -1.55 -20.81
C THR A 32 2.84 -1.79 -21.72
N VAL A 33 2.02 -2.82 -21.43
CA VAL A 33 0.85 -3.18 -22.26
C VAL A 33 -0.37 -2.32 -21.94
N THR A 34 -0.60 -2.00 -20.67
CA THR A 34 -1.83 -1.34 -20.20
C THR A 34 -1.66 0.14 -19.91
N GLY A 35 -0.43 0.63 -19.74
CA GLY A 35 -0.12 2.01 -19.38
C GLY A 35 -0.48 2.37 -17.94
N LYS A 36 -0.87 1.42 -17.08
CA LYS A 36 -1.29 1.68 -15.70
C LYS A 36 -0.64 0.73 -14.68
N PRO A 37 -0.45 1.17 -13.42
CA PRO A 37 0.06 0.29 -12.37
C PRO A 37 -0.93 -0.83 -12.04
N ASP A 38 -0.38 -1.99 -11.68
CA ASP A 38 -1.14 -3.13 -11.19
C ASP A 38 -1.91 -2.79 -9.91
N ASN A 39 -3.00 -3.52 -9.66
CA ASN A 39 -3.80 -3.44 -8.41
C ASN A 39 -4.25 -2.02 -8.02
N PHE A 40 -4.41 -1.10 -8.97
CA PHE A 40 -5.03 0.19 -8.72
C PHE A 40 -6.51 0.01 -8.35
N SER A 41 -6.93 0.55 -7.19
CA SER A 41 -8.34 0.73 -6.86
C SER A 41 -8.52 1.80 -5.77
N TRP A 42 -9.68 2.46 -5.78
CA TRP A 42 -10.08 3.39 -4.73
C TRP A 42 -10.53 2.63 -3.48
N ILE A 43 -10.06 3.07 -2.30
CA ILE A 43 -10.67 2.67 -1.01
C ILE A 43 -11.72 3.69 -0.57
N LEU A 44 -11.52 4.96 -0.94
CA LEU A 44 -12.47 6.05 -0.84
C LEU A 44 -12.50 6.74 -2.21
N GLU A 45 -13.62 6.61 -2.91
CA GLU A 45 -13.78 7.07 -4.30
C GLU A 45 -13.35 8.53 -4.47
N GLY A 46 -12.45 8.77 -5.43
CA GLY A 46 -11.90 10.08 -5.74
C GLY A 46 -11.07 10.74 -4.61
N LYS A 47 -10.71 10.02 -3.55
CA LYS A 47 -9.96 10.58 -2.40
C LYS A 47 -8.74 9.77 -2.02
N LEU A 48 -8.86 8.45 -1.90
CA LEU A 48 -7.76 7.60 -1.45
C LEU A 48 -7.75 6.29 -2.25
N ALA A 49 -6.62 6.01 -2.90
CA ALA A 49 -6.40 4.80 -3.70
C ALA A 49 -5.19 4.01 -3.22
N GLY A 50 -5.18 2.73 -3.54
CA GLY A 50 -4.01 1.85 -3.41
C GLY A 50 -3.57 1.32 -4.77
N SER A 51 -2.28 1.02 -4.96
CA SER A 51 -1.77 0.29 -6.14
C SER A 51 -0.47 -0.47 -5.86
N ALA A 52 -0.07 -1.31 -6.81
CA ALA A 52 1.31 -1.80 -6.94
C ALA A 52 2.24 -0.65 -7.38
N ILE A 53 3.56 -0.91 -7.40
CA ILE A 53 4.51 0.12 -7.85
C ILE A 53 4.21 0.57 -9.30
N PRO A 54 4.15 1.90 -9.56
CA PRO A 54 4.33 2.45 -10.89
C PRO A 54 5.72 2.12 -11.45
N THR A 55 5.80 1.46 -12.60
CA THR A 55 7.08 0.99 -13.18
C THR A 55 7.66 1.90 -14.27
N SER A 56 6.96 2.99 -14.60
CA SER A 56 7.35 3.97 -15.61
C SER A 56 6.79 5.36 -15.31
N PHE A 57 7.32 6.38 -16.00
CA PHE A 57 6.77 7.74 -15.97
C PHE A 57 5.31 7.78 -16.45
N ASP A 58 4.99 7.05 -17.52
CA ASP A 58 3.65 7.02 -18.11
C ASP A 58 2.62 6.45 -17.13
N GLU A 59 2.99 5.45 -16.32
CA GLU A 59 2.12 4.93 -15.26
C GLU A 59 1.86 5.98 -14.16
N VAL A 60 2.85 6.80 -13.83
CA VAL A 60 2.66 7.93 -12.89
C VAL A 60 1.76 8.99 -13.50
N GLN A 61 1.90 9.29 -14.80
CA GLN A 61 0.99 10.20 -15.51
C GLN A 61 -0.44 9.66 -15.52
N TRP A 62 -0.63 8.36 -15.80
CA TRP A 62 -1.94 7.73 -15.74
C TRP A 62 -2.59 7.85 -14.36
N VAL A 63 -1.80 7.67 -13.28
CA VAL A 63 -2.25 7.89 -11.90
C VAL A 63 -2.74 9.32 -11.70
N MET A 64 -2.01 10.31 -12.22
CA MET A 64 -2.40 11.73 -12.15
C MET A 64 -3.66 12.03 -12.99
N GLU A 65 -3.84 11.36 -14.13
CA GLU A 65 -5.06 11.45 -14.95
C GLU A 65 -6.30 10.92 -14.22
N GLN A 66 -6.15 10.00 -13.25
CA GLN A 66 -7.24 9.60 -12.35
C GLN A 66 -7.59 10.67 -11.30
N GLY A 67 -6.89 11.80 -11.29
CA GLY A 67 -7.07 12.91 -10.35
C GLY A 67 -6.21 12.84 -9.09
N ILE A 68 -5.31 11.85 -8.98
CA ILE A 68 -4.34 11.77 -7.89
C ILE A 68 -3.36 12.95 -7.97
N LYS A 69 -3.11 13.60 -6.84
CA LYS A 69 -2.18 14.74 -6.72
C LYS A 69 -1.04 14.50 -5.74
N SER A 70 -1.18 13.49 -4.90
CA SER A 70 -0.18 13.11 -3.91
C SER A 70 0.10 11.61 -3.93
N ILE A 71 1.36 11.20 -3.74
CA ILE A 71 1.79 9.80 -3.71
C ILE A 71 2.53 9.51 -2.40
N VAL A 72 2.17 8.40 -1.77
CA VAL A 72 2.85 7.80 -0.61
C VAL A 72 3.49 6.49 -1.05
N THR A 73 4.81 6.44 -1.07
CA THR A 73 5.59 5.24 -1.39
C THR A 73 6.04 4.55 -0.12
N VAL A 74 5.71 3.27 0.04
CA VAL A 74 6.02 2.47 1.25
C VAL A 74 6.88 1.28 0.87
N ARG A 75 8.19 1.53 0.80
CA ARG A 75 9.14 0.71 0.04
C ARG A 75 10.55 0.87 0.57
N GLU A 76 11.43 -0.05 0.20
CA GLU A 76 12.88 0.07 0.41
C GLU A 76 13.46 1.21 -0.42
N GLU A 77 13.04 1.30 -1.68
CA GLU A 77 13.50 2.30 -2.63
C GLU A 77 12.38 3.24 -3.05
N PRO A 78 12.64 4.56 -3.16
CA PRO A 78 11.68 5.52 -3.68
C PRO A 78 11.37 5.28 -5.17
N LEU A 79 10.36 5.97 -5.69
CA LEU A 79 10.23 6.17 -7.14
C LEU A 79 11.35 7.06 -7.66
N ASP A 80 11.62 6.97 -8.96
CA ASP A 80 12.54 7.87 -9.63
C ASP A 80 12.10 9.33 -9.45
N GLU A 81 13.02 10.19 -9.03
CA GLU A 81 12.76 11.61 -8.78
C GLU A 81 12.24 12.32 -10.04
N SER A 82 12.66 11.88 -11.23
CA SER A 82 12.17 12.44 -12.49
C SER A 82 10.67 12.19 -12.72
N TRP A 83 10.08 11.17 -12.08
CA TRP A 83 8.67 10.85 -12.23
C TRP A 83 7.76 11.57 -11.24
N THR A 84 8.33 12.08 -10.15
CA THR A 84 7.56 12.64 -9.03
C THR A 84 7.61 14.16 -8.95
N LYS A 85 8.27 14.84 -9.91
CA LYS A 85 8.45 16.30 -9.92
C LYS A 85 7.15 17.10 -9.79
N ASP A 86 6.08 16.62 -10.44
CA ASP A 86 4.79 17.30 -10.51
C ASP A 86 3.75 16.76 -9.51
N VAL A 87 4.16 15.86 -8.61
CA VAL A 87 3.31 15.24 -7.60
C VAL A 87 3.82 15.57 -6.21
N LYS A 88 2.92 15.75 -5.23
CA LYS A 88 3.39 15.80 -3.84
C LYS A 88 3.73 14.41 -3.36
N TYR A 89 4.96 14.21 -2.95
CA TYR A 89 5.52 12.89 -2.74
C TYR A 89 6.10 12.75 -1.34
N ILE A 90 5.80 11.63 -0.68
CA ILE A 90 6.55 11.16 0.49
C ILE A 90 6.99 9.71 0.28
N HIS A 91 8.19 9.39 0.77
CA HIS A 91 8.73 8.04 0.80
C HIS A 91 8.92 7.60 2.24
N ILE A 92 8.35 6.44 2.57
CA ILE A 92 8.48 5.77 3.84
C ILE A 92 9.30 4.50 3.63
N LEU A 93 10.42 4.42 4.31
CA LEU A 93 11.30 3.26 4.27
C LEU A 93 10.63 2.07 4.97
N SER A 94 10.38 0.99 4.24
CA SER A 94 9.83 -0.24 4.81
C SER A 94 10.28 -1.45 4.00
N ASN A 95 10.82 -2.46 4.68
CA ASN A 95 11.25 -3.72 4.05
C ASN A 95 10.07 -4.53 3.50
N ASP A 96 10.31 -5.31 2.43
CA ASP A 96 9.31 -6.16 1.83
C ASP A 96 8.80 -7.21 2.82
N MET A 97 7.50 -7.49 2.74
CA MET A 97 6.74 -8.32 3.67
C MET A 97 6.73 -7.85 5.13
N GLY A 98 7.39 -6.73 5.45
CA GLY A 98 7.39 -6.10 6.77
C GLY A 98 6.20 -5.19 7.01
N VAL A 99 6.32 -4.41 8.07
CA VAL A 99 5.45 -3.27 8.41
C VAL A 99 6.30 -1.99 8.42
N PRO A 100 5.71 -0.81 8.15
CA PRO A 100 6.40 0.46 8.37
C PRO A 100 6.76 0.63 9.85
N ASP A 101 7.74 1.48 10.15
CA ASP A 101 7.93 1.96 11.52
C ASP A 101 6.63 2.61 12.03
N PHE A 102 6.37 2.50 13.33
CA PHE A 102 5.11 2.95 13.89
C PHE A 102 4.93 4.47 13.78
N ASN A 103 5.99 5.26 13.97
CA ASN A 103 5.91 6.72 13.84
C ASN A 103 5.75 7.14 12.38
N ASP A 104 6.44 6.45 11.47
CA ASP A 104 6.28 6.68 10.03
C ASP A 104 4.87 6.33 9.56
N LEU A 105 4.28 5.25 10.08
CA LEU A 105 2.89 4.87 9.82
C LEU A 105 1.91 5.97 10.26
N VAL A 106 2.08 6.49 11.49
CA VAL A 106 1.28 7.61 12.00
C VAL A 106 1.45 8.84 11.11
N GLY A 107 2.70 9.20 10.79
CA GLY A 107 3.01 10.33 9.91
C GLY A 107 2.39 10.19 8.52
N ALA A 108 2.39 8.97 7.96
CA ALA A 108 1.78 8.67 6.66
C ALA A 108 0.27 8.90 6.66
N VAL A 109 -0.40 8.36 7.68
CA VAL A 109 -1.86 8.44 7.81
C VAL A 109 -2.28 9.91 7.99
N ASP A 110 -1.54 10.67 8.78
CA ASP A 110 -1.82 12.09 9.03
C ASP A 110 -1.50 12.95 7.80
N PHE A 111 -0.43 12.62 7.08
CA PHE A 111 -0.13 13.23 5.79
C PHE A 111 -1.29 13.01 4.80
N ILE A 112 -1.73 11.76 4.62
CA ILE A 112 -2.84 11.42 3.72
C ILE A 112 -4.09 12.24 4.07
N HIS A 113 -4.45 12.27 5.36
CA HIS A 113 -5.63 13.01 5.80
C HIS A 113 -5.49 14.51 5.53
N ARG A 114 -4.31 15.07 5.77
CA ARG A 114 -4.07 16.49 5.50
C ARG A 114 -4.28 16.81 4.03
N ARG A 115 -3.70 16.01 3.12
CA ARG A 115 -3.84 16.20 1.66
C ARG A 115 -5.30 16.12 1.22
N ILE A 116 -6.03 15.12 1.70
CA ILE A 116 -7.43 14.93 1.31
C ILE A 116 -8.31 16.06 1.87
N THR A 117 -8.18 16.37 3.15
CA THR A 117 -9.14 17.23 3.88
C THR A 117 -8.88 18.71 3.69
N TYR A 118 -7.61 19.15 3.72
CA TYR A 118 -7.27 20.57 3.70
C TYR A 118 -6.82 21.05 2.32
N ASP A 119 -6.19 20.18 1.53
CA ASP A 119 -5.64 20.56 0.23
C ASP A 119 -6.55 20.13 -0.95
N ASN A 120 -7.60 19.35 -0.69
CA ASN A 120 -8.47 18.74 -1.70
C ASN A 120 -7.66 17.95 -2.75
N GLU A 121 -6.75 17.14 -2.24
CA GLU A 121 -5.82 16.35 -3.02
C GLU A 121 -6.02 14.85 -2.80
N PRO A 122 -6.50 14.13 -3.82
CA PRO A 122 -6.58 12.68 -3.77
C PRO A 122 -5.18 12.05 -3.70
N VAL A 123 -5.06 11.01 -2.89
CA VAL A 123 -3.77 10.39 -2.54
C VAL A 123 -3.72 8.94 -3.01
N LEU A 124 -2.60 8.56 -3.61
CA LEU A 124 -2.26 7.17 -3.91
C LEU A 124 -1.27 6.64 -2.88
N VAL A 125 -1.54 5.47 -2.32
CA VAL A 125 -0.58 4.71 -1.52
C VAL A 125 -0.13 3.49 -2.31
N HIS A 126 1.17 3.24 -2.39
CA HIS A 126 1.68 2.04 -3.05
C HIS A 126 2.86 1.40 -2.31
N CYS A 127 3.03 0.10 -2.55
CA CYS A 127 4.22 -0.65 -2.18
C CYS A 127 4.76 -1.39 -3.41
N LEU A 128 5.28 -2.62 -3.25
CA LEU A 128 5.65 -3.44 -4.40
C LEU A 128 4.42 -4.03 -5.11
N ALA A 129 3.67 -4.90 -4.42
CA ALA A 129 2.49 -5.55 -4.99
C ALA A 129 1.18 -4.78 -4.76
N GLY A 130 1.18 -3.76 -3.91
CA GLY A 130 -0.02 -3.00 -3.55
C GLY A 130 -0.98 -3.71 -2.59
N LEU A 131 -0.50 -4.72 -1.86
CA LEU A 131 -1.32 -5.59 -1.02
C LEU A 131 -1.00 -5.45 0.48
N GLY A 132 0.18 -5.89 0.94
CA GLY A 132 0.57 -5.86 2.36
C GLY A 132 0.72 -4.45 2.94
N ARG A 133 1.89 -3.82 2.74
CA ARG A 133 2.22 -2.47 3.26
C ARG A 133 1.20 -1.40 2.86
N THR A 134 0.72 -1.43 1.62
CA THR A 134 -0.38 -0.57 1.16
C THR A 134 -1.64 -0.80 1.97
N GLY A 135 -2.08 -2.05 2.12
CA GLY A 135 -3.28 -2.40 2.90
C GLY A 135 -3.20 -1.94 4.35
N VAL A 136 -2.02 -2.04 4.99
CA VAL A 136 -1.79 -1.54 6.36
C VAL A 136 -2.06 -0.04 6.46
N ILE A 137 -1.46 0.78 5.59
CA ILE A 137 -1.67 2.24 5.63
C ILE A 137 -3.14 2.59 5.36
N LEU A 138 -3.76 1.94 4.36
CA LEU A 138 -5.17 2.18 4.05
C LEU A 138 -6.07 1.82 5.24
N ALA A 139 -5.84 0.67 5.90
CA ALA A 139 -6.59 0.26 7.08
C ALA A 139 -6.42 1.25 8.24
N CYS A 140 -5.19 1.65 8.56
CA CYS A 140 -4.93 2.63 9.62
C CYS A 140 -5.57 4.00 9.33
N TYR A 141 -5.64 4.42 8.06
CA TYR A 141 -6.38 5.61 7.68
C TYR A 141 -7.88 5.48 7.99
N LEU A 142 -8.48 4.35 7.61
CA LEU A 142 -9.90 4.08 7.90
C LEU A 142 -10.16 4.05 9.41
N VAL A 143 -9.25 3.47 10.19
CA VAL A 143 -9.35 3.47 11.66
C VAL A 143 -9.38 4.89 12.20
N LYS A 144 -8.36 5.70 11.91
CA LYS A 144 -8.22 7.04 12.52
C LYS A 144 -9.24 8.06 12.02
N TYR A 145 -9.57 8.01 10.72
CA TYR A 145 -10.29 9.10 10.06
C TYR A 145 -11.64 8.69 9.47
N GLN A 146 -12.00 7.40 9.50
CA GLN A 146 -13.36 6.93 9.20
C GLN A 146 -14.03 6.26 10.40
N ASN A 147 -13.39 6.29 11.59
CA ASN A 147 -13.88 5.72 12.84
C ASN A 147 -14.28 4.25 12.75
N LEU A 148 -13.58 3.47 11.92
CA LEU A 148 -13.73 2.02 11.89
C LEU A 148 -12.87 1.39 12.97
N SER A 149 -13.31 0.26 13.52
CA SER A 149 -12.42 -0.58 14.31
C SER A 149 -11.31 -1.18 13.45
N ALA A 150 -10.23 -1.66 14.07
CA ALA A 150 -9.16 -2.36 13.37
C ALA A 150 -9.67 -3.56 12.54
N ASP A 151 -10.64 -4.29 13.08
CA ASP A 151 -11.30 -5.42 12.41
C ASP A 151 -12.11 -4.96 11.19
N GLU A 152 -12.99 -3.96 11.36
CA GLU A 152 -13.83 -3.42 10.28
C GLU A 152 -12.97 -2.82 9.16
N ALA A 153 -11.91 -2.08 9.51
CA ALA A 153 -10.99 -1.50 8.53
C ALA A 153 -10.23 -2.58 7.76
N THR A 154 -9.74 -3.61 8.46
CA THR A 154 -9.05 -4.77 7.84
C THR A 154 -9.98 -5.51 6.88
N GLN A 155 -11.22 -5.78 7.31
CA GLN A 155 -12.22 -6.44 6.48
C GLN A 155 -12.56 -5.60 5.25
N LYS A 156 -12.85 -4.31 5.42
CA LYS A 156 -13.16 -3.41 4.29
C LYS A 156 -12.02 -3.36 3.28
N VAL A 157 -10.77 -3.25 3.74
CA VAL A 157 -9.61 -3.26 2.83
C VAL A 157 -9.52 -4.58 2.06
N ARG A 158 -9.80 -5.72 2.68
CA ARG A 158 -9.79 -7.03 2.00
C ARG A 158 -10.93 -7.21 1.00
N GLU A 159 -12.10 -6.65 1.26
CA GLU A 159 -13.24 -6.68 0.36
C GLU A 159 -12.98 -5.82 -0.89
N GLU A 160 -12.50 -4.59 -0.71
CA GLU A 160 -12.23 -3.64 -1.80
C GLU A 160 -10.91 -3.97 -2.54
N ARG A 161 -9.99 -4.66 -1.87
CA ARG A 161 -8.65 -5.02 -2.38
C ARG A 161 -8.28 -6.46 -1.98
N PRO A 162 -8.86 -7.47 -2.65
CA PRO A 162 -8.62 -8.88 -2.35
C PRO A 162 -7.13 -9.24 -2.28
N GLY A 163 -6.75 -9.94 -1.22
CA GLY A 163 -5.35 -10.33 -0.94
C GLY A 163 -4.53 -9.28 -0.18
N SER A 164 -5.11 -8.14 0.22
CA SER A 164 -4.47 -7.15 1.08
C SER A 164 -4.31 -7.64 2.53
N ILE A 165 -3.31 -7.10 3.24
CA ILE A 165 -2.99 -7.44 4.64
C ILE A 165 -2.68 -8.94 4.75
N GLN A 166 -1.43 -9.29 4.43
CA GLN A 166 -1.01 -10.64 4.04
C GLN A 166 -0.40 -11.46 5.18
N SER A 167 -0.18 -10.86 6.35
CA SER A 167 0.50 -11.52 7.46
C SER A 167 -0.02 -11.07 8.82
N TYR A 168 0.14 -11.92 9.83
CA TYR A 168 -0.22 -11.61 11.21
C TYR A 168 0.44 -10.33 11.74
N PRO A 169 1.74 -10.05 11.52
CA PRO A 169 2.33 -8.77 11.93
C PRO A 169 1.67 -7.53 11.31
N GLN A 170 1.12 -7.65 10.09
CA GLN A 170 0.40 -6.56 9.43
C GLN A 170 -0.98 -6.34 10.05
N GLU A 171 -1.67 -7.39 10.49
CA GLU A 171 -2.90 -7.25 11.28
C GLU A 171 -2.59 -6.66 12.66
N GLU A 172 -1.57 -7.20 13.35
CA GLU A 172 -1.18 -6.78 14.69
C GLU A 172 -0.85 -5.28 14.76
N ILE A 173 -0.14 -4.73 13.76
CA ILE A 173 0.18 -3.30 13.76
C ILE A 173 -1.07 -2.42 13.59
N ILE A 174 -2.11 -2.88 12.87
CA ILE A 174 -3.37 -2.14 12.73
C ILE A 174 -4.11 -2.10 14.08
N PHE A 175 -4.18 -3.22 14.80
CA PHE A 175 -4.74 -3.25 16.16
C PHE A 175 -3.94 -2.38 17.14
N ARG A 176 -2.60 -2.41 17.05
CA ARG A 176 -1.74 -1.54 17.87
C ARG A 176 -1.97 -0.08 17.55
N PHE A 177 -2.17 0.25 16.28
CA PHE A 177 -2.48 1.60 15.83
C PHE A 177 -3.81 2.09 16.40
N GLU A 178 -4.89 1.31 16.30
CA GLU A 178 -6.18 1.63 16.93
C GLU A 178 -6.03 1.89 18.44
N LYS A 179 -5.37 0.99 19.18
CA LYS A 179 -5.14 1.14 20.62
C LYS A 179 -4.38 2.41 20.97
N SER A 180 -3.49 2.88 20.10
CA SER A 180 -2.73 4.11 20.33
C SER A 180 -3.57 5.39 20.25
N LEU A 181 -4.77 5.35 19.63
CA LEU A 181 -5.67 6.50 19.52
C LEU A 181 -6.53 6.70 20.78
N SER A 182 -6.63 5.69 21.64
CA SER A 182 -7.44 5.69 22.87
C SER A 182 -6.66 6.13 24.12
N ASN A 183 -5.37 6.47 23.96
CA ASN A 183 -4.49 6.96 25.02
C ASN A 183 -4.18 8.44 24.83
#